data_AF-A0A7V5C3I3-F1
#
_entry.id   AF-A0A7V5C3I3-F1
#
_cell.length_a   1.000
_cell.length_b   1.000
_cell.length_c   1.000
_cell.angle_alpha   90.00
_cell.angle_beta   90.00
_cell.angle_gamma   90.00
#
_symmetry.space_group_name_H-M   'P 1'
#
loop_
_entity.id
_entity.type
_entity.pdbx_description
1 polymer ?
#
loop_
_entity_poly.entity_id
_entity_poly.type
_entity_poly.pdbx_seq_one_letter_code
_entity_poly.pdbx_strand_id
1 'polypeptide(L)' 'MENQEGNLIKDTCKNLGLTYRELGEKIGYSEGNLKTSVSKNQVSKQLETSIKLYLKNIELQKEIDNTKNFKKILKDFIKD' A
#
# COMPACT_ATOMS: atom_id res chain seq x y z
N MET A 1 20.48 -21.61 5.30
CA MET A 1 19.89 -21.53 3.94
C MET A 1 18.43 -21.16 4.17
N GLU A 2 17.85 -20.03 3.76
CA GLU A 2 18.22 -18.90 2.90
C GLU A 2 17.68 -17.63 3.59
N ASN A 3 18.36 -16.49 3.41
CA ASN A 3 17.82 -15.20 3.83
C ASN A 3 16.56 -14.93 3.00
N GLN A 4 15.38 -15.06 3.63
CA GLN A 4 14.10 -14.73 3.01
C GLN A 4 14.04 -13.21 2.84
N GLU A 5 14.48 -12.71 1.67
CA GLU A 5 14.01 -11.41 1.20
C GLU A 5 12.47 -11.45 1.26
N GLY A 6 11.90 -10.53 2.04
CA GLY A 6 10.49 -10.57 2.42
C GLY A 6 9.58 -10.63 1.19
N ASN A 7 8.57 -11.49 1.25
CA ASN A 7 7.58 -11.56 0.18
C ASN A 7 6.80 -10.24 0.14
N LEU A 8 6.86 -9.51 -0.98
CA LEU A 8 6.22 -8.20 -1.16
C LEU A 8 4.78 -8.11 -0.61
N ILE A 9 4.00 -9.17 -0.78
CA ILE A 9 2.61 -9.23 -0.30
C ILE A 9 2.57 -9.27 1.24
N LYS A 10 3.41 -10.10 1.87
CA LYS A 10 3.53 -10.20 3.34
C LYS A 10 3.95 -8.86 3.94
N ASP A 11 4.96 -8.24 3.35
CA ASP A 11 5.50 -6.99 3.87
C ASP A 11 4.49 -5.85 3.73
N THR A 12 3.80 -5.77 2.59
CA THR A 12 2.73 -4.80 2.37
C THR A 12 1.61 -4.96 3.39
N CYS A 13 1.11 -6.19 3.59
CA CYS A 13 0.07 -6.47 4.58
C CYS A 13 0.51 -6.11 6.00
N LYS A 14 1.73 -6.47 6.40
CA LYS A 14 2.28 -6.14 7.71
C LYS A 14 2.41 -4.63 7.92
N ASN A 15 2.96 -3.92 6.94
CA ASN A 15 3.22 -2.49 7.04
C ASN A 15 1.92 -1.65 7.05
N LEU A 16 0.89 -2.10 6.34
CA LEU A 16 -0.40 -1.42 6.27
C LEU A 16 -1.42 -1.94 7.31
N GLY A 17 -1.09 -2.98 8.07
CA GLY A 17 -2.03 -3.62 9.00
C GLY A 17 -3.23 -4.28 8.29
N LEU A 18 -3.03 -4.79 7.08
CA LEU A 18 -4.07 -5.40 6.25
C LEU A 18 -3.97 -6.92 6.22
N THR A 19 -5.11 -7.58 6.13
CA THR A 19 -5.21 -8.99 5.74
C THR A 19 -4.97 -9.16 4.24
N TYR A 20 -4.68 -10.39 3.77
CA TYR A 20 -4.60 -10.67 2.33
C TYR A 20 -5.91 -10.40 1.61
N ARG A 21 -7.05 -10.63 2.26
CA ARG A 21 -8.36 -10.31 1.69
C ARG A 21 -8.49 -8.81 1.44
N GLU A 22 -8.17 -7.99 2.43
CA GLU A 22 -8.31 -6.53 2.32
C GLU A 22 -7.31 -5.93 1.33
N LEU A 23 -6.05 -6.41 1.32
CA LEU A 23 -5.10 -5.99 0.30
C LEU A 23 -5.64 -6.35 -1.08
N GLY A 24 -6.09 -7.59 -1.27
CA GLY A 24 -6.68 -8.06 -2.52
C GLY A 24 -7.84 -7.19 -3.01
N GLU A 25 -8.78 -6.85 -2.14
CA GLU A 25 -9.89 -5.95 -2.44
C GLU A 25 -9.42 -4.56 -2.91
N LYS A 26 -8.36 -4.01 -2.31
CA LYS A 26 -7.79 -2.71 -2.70
C LYS A 26 -7.12 -2.72 -4.07
N ILE A 27 -6.53 -3.86 -4.46
CA ILE A 27 -5.73 -3.97 -5.69
C ILE A 27 -6.42 -4.77 -6.82
N GLY A 28 -7.65 -5.25 -6.60
CA GLY A 28 -8.44 -6.00 -7.57
C GLY A 28 -8.07 -7.48 -7.71
N TYR A 29 -7.61 -8.12 -6.63
CA TYR A 29 -7.25 -9.55 -6.59
C TYR A 29 -8.02 -10.29 -5.50
N SER A 30 -8.27 -11.59 -5.68
CA SER A 30 -8.83 -12.40 -4.60
C SER A 30 -7.77 -12.77 -3.56
N GLU A 31 -8.21 -13.06 -2.33
CA GLU A 31 -7.34 -13.58 -1.27
C GLU A 31 -6.61 -14.87 -1.72
N GLY A 32 -7.28 -15.73 -2.49
CA GLY A 32 -6.71 -16.96 -3.04
C GLY A 32 -5.56 -16.71 -4.01
N ASN A 33 -5.64 -15.66 -4.84
CA ASN A 33 -4.53 -15.26 -5.70
C ASN A 33 -3.30 -14.87 -4.88
N LEU A 34 -3.49 -14.05 -3.83
CA LEU A 34 -2.39 -13.61 -2.98
C LEU A 34 -1.77 -14.76 -2.18
N LYS A 35 -2.60 -15.62 -1.57
CA LYS A 35 -2.13 -16.82 -0.86
C LYS A 35 -1.30 -17.73 -1.75
N THR A 36 -1.72 -17.93 -3.00
CA THR A 36 -0.98 -18.75 -3.97
C THR A 36 0.34 -18.12 -4.36
N SER A 37 0.36 -16.80 -4.61
CA SER A 37 1.61 -16.08 -4.90
C SER A 37 2.59 -16.13 -3.73
N VAL A 38 2.09 -16.01 -2.50
CA VAL A 38 2.89 -16.14 -1.29
C VAL A 38 3.44 -17.56 -1.13
N SER A 39 2.60 -18.59 -1.27
CA SER A 39 3.01 -19.99 -1.07
C SER A 39 4.01 -20.47 -2.12
N LYS A 40 3.86 -20.02 -3.37
CA LYS A 40 4.79 -20.31 -4.47
C LYS A 40 6.03 -19.40 -4.48
N ASN A 41 6.08 -18.42 -3.60
CA ASN A 41 7.05 -17.33 -3.62
C ASN A 41 7.22 -16.68 -5.01
N GLN A 42 6.09 -16.50 -5.70
CA GLN A 42 6.02 -16.00 -7.07
C GLN A 42 4.99 -14.88 -7.14
N VAL A 43 5.49 -13.66 -7.33
CA VAL A 43 4.65 -12.48 -7.56
C VAL A 43 4.73 -12.15 -9.05
N SER A 44 3.60 -12.13 -9.73
CA SER A 44 3.57 -11.71 -11.14
C SER A 44 3.89 -10.22 -11.24
N LYS A 45 4.46 -9.79 -12.37
CA LYS A 45 4.77 -8.38 -12.64
C LYS A 45 3.51 -7.50 -12.54
N GLN A 46 2.36 -8.04 -12.93
CA GLN A 46 1.06 -7.36 -12.83
C GLN A 46 0.68 -7.13 -11.36
N LEU A 47 0.78 -8.17 -10.52
CA LEU A 47 0.47 -8.07 -9.09
C LEU A 47 1.43 -7.12 -8.36
N GLU A 48 2.73 -7.21 -8.66
CA GLU A 48 3.73 -6.29 -8.16
C GLU A 48 3.40 -4.84 -8.52
N THR A 49 3.07 -4.58 -9.79
CA THR A 49 2.67 -3.25 -10.27
C THR A 49 1.43 -2.74 -9.53
N SER A 50 0.41 -3.57 -9.35
CA SER A 50 -0.81 -3.20 -8.63
C SER A 50 -0.52 -2.82 -7.17
N ILE A 51 0.35 -3.57 -6.48
CA ILE A 51 0.77 -3.25 -5.11
C ILE A 51 1.53 -1.92 -5.08
N LYS A 52 2.49 -1.71 -5.99
CA LYS A 52 3.27 -0.46 -6.08
C LYS A 52 2.39 0.75 -6.34
N LEU A 53 1.42 0.63 -7.25
CA LEU A 53 0.46 1.71 -7.53
C LEU A 53 -0.41 2.03 -6.31
N TYR A 54 -0.86 1.03 -5.57
CA TYR A 54 -1.61 1.23 -4.35
C TYR A 54 -0.79 1.94 -3.27
N LEU A 55 0.46 1.53 -3.04
CA LEU A 55 1.37 2.20 -2.12
C LEU A 55 1.62 3.66 -2.52
N LYS A 56 1.85 3.92 -3.81
CA LYS A 56 2.02 5.29 -4.31
C LYS A 56 0.75 6.12 -4.14
N ASN A 57 -0.43 5.52 -4.30
CA ASN A 57 -1.69 6.22 -4.06
C ASN A 57 -1.85 6.65 -2.59
N ILE A 58 -1.49 5.78 -1.64
CA ILE A 58 -1.48 6.12 -0.21
C ILE A 58 -0.51 7.29 0.08
N GLU A 59 0.70 7.24 -0.49
CA GLU A 59 1.70 8.30 -0.35
C GLU A 59 1.18 9.64 -0.88
N LEU A 60 0.62 9.65 -2.10
CA LEU A 60 0.07 10.85 -2.72
C LEU A 60 -1.10 11.42 -1.94
N GLN A 61 -1.98 10.56 -1.38
CA GLN A 61 -3.07 11.02 -0.52
C GLN A 61 -2.54 11.73 0.73
N LYS A 62 -1.47 11.20 1.33
CA LYS A 62 -0.80 11.84 2.47
C LYS A 62 -0.19 13.19 2.09
N GLU A 63 0.45 13.31 0.93
CA GLU A 63 0.98 14.58 0.43
C GLU A 63 -0.11 15.63 0.23
N ILE A 64 -1.25 15.22 -0.34
CA ILE A 64 -2.43 16.08 -0.52
C ILE A 64 -2.95 16.56 0.83
N ASP A 65 -3.10 15.66 1.81
CA ASP A 65 -3.63 15.99 3.13
C ASP A 65 -2.69 16.93 3.89
N ASN A 66 -1.38 16.70 3.81
CA ASN A 66 -0.36 17.61 4.37
C ASN A 66 -0.44 19.01 3.75
N THR A 67 -0.57 19.09 2.42
CA THR A 67 -0.69 20.36 1.69
C THR A 67 -1.95 21.11 2.09
N LYS A 68 -3.08 20.41 2.20
CA LYS A 68 -4.35 21.00 2.66
C LYS A 68 -4.24 21.50 4.10
N ASN A 69 -3.61 20.73 4.99
CA ASN A 69 -3.42 21.11 6.38
C ASN A 69 -2.53 22.36 6.50
N PHE A 70 -1.42 22.41 5.77
CA PHE A 70 -0.54 23.58 5.71
C PHE A 70 -1.31 24.83 5.23
N LYS A 71 -2.08 24.71 4.14
CA LYS A 71 -2.90 25.80 3.63
C LYS A 71 -3.94 26.27 4.64
N LYS A 72 -4.52 25.35 5.43
CA LYS A 72 -5.46 25.70 6.51
C LYS A 72 -4.77 26.50 7.60
N ILE A 73 -3.64 26.01 8.12
CA ILE A 73 -2.86 26.69 9.17
C ILE A 73 -2.47 28.11 8.73
N LEU A 74 -1.98 28.28 7.49
CA LEU A 74 -1.67 29.60 6.96
C LEU A 74 -2.88 30.54 6.89
N LYS A 75 -4.05 30.03 6.47
CA LYS A 75 -5.28 30.83 6.41
C LYS A 75 -5.75 31.25 7.80
N ASP A 76 -5.65 30.35 8.77
CA ASP A 76 -6.04 30.63 10.15
C ASP A 76 -5.10 31.70 10.74
N PHE A 77 -3.79 31.59 10.47
CA PHE A 77 -2.79 32.57 10.93
C PHE A 77 -2.96 33.99 10.32
N ILE A 78 -3.38 34.11 9.06
CA ILE A 78 -3.55 35.43 8.39
C ILE A 78 -4.89 36.09 8.73
N LYS A 79 -5.84 35.33 9.29
CA LYS A 79 -7.17 35.85 9.67
C LYS A 79 -7.20 36.49 11.06
N ASP A 80 -6.14 36.31 11.84
CA ASP A 80 -5.83 37.07 13.06
C ASP A 80 -5.00 38.32 12.71
#